data_AF-B0WP27-F1
#
_entry.id   AF-B0WP27-F1
#
_cell.length_a   1.000
_cell.length_b   1.000
_cell.length_c   1.000
_cell.angle_alpha   90.00
_cell.angle_beta   90.00
_cell.angle_gamma   90.00
#
_symmetry.space_group_name_H-M   'P 1'
#
loop_
_entity.id
_entity.type
_entity.pdbx_description
1 polymer ?
#
loop_
_entity_poly.entity_id
_entity_poly.type
_entity_poly.pdbx_seq_one_letter_code
_entity_poly.pdbx_strand_id
1 'polypeptide(L)'
;MFRIQLSFAYTADALDYILKAVEFLESIHAGVFSCVFWDISAHHTYDNIQQAVLESSRLTNVVRYVVKGCHRTALEIVPWSPTVLFIWPGYDAEYLGLEETRRNIYSSTELIDPSTKVLSFAYTADALDYILKAVEFLESIHAGVFSCVFWDISARHTYDNIQQAVLESSRLTNVVRYVVKGCHRTALEIVPWSPTVLFIWPGYDAEYLGLEETRRNIYSSTELIDPSTKVVIFADLHDLKVAQTIGGLLNNVRFRNNPTLLAICGFERYNLHRAGSLEKILFLSLIVLMFFMSNAFETKIVSLMVRKPSIQRINTLDDLAKSDLKFHFDLDSNPHFANHSVIGKMVAHGSDPWIHDTMPGIAMIWYSDFVELRKELAYDYERMQPFYVLLGYRYFYSNELYWTAERFIFLKPLQLIHIRLVEAGLIDLWKRVWRARVRFWYIGRRRPRMDSDTRMDLTFEDMQLAWISLAAGLIASGVLFAVEVVSSCVKSSFIELQSVY
;
A
#
# COMPACT_ATOMS: atom_id res chain seq x y z
N MET A 1 0.05 36.43 37.75
CA MET A 1 -0.61 35.79 36.60
C MET A 1 0.41 34.87 35.95
N PHE A 2 0.30 33.57 36.16
CA PHE A 2 1.30 32.60 35.69
C PHE A 2 1.22 32.40 34.18
N ARG A 3 2.36 32.43 33.50
CA ARG A 3 2.45 32.15 32.07
C ARG A 3 2.67 30.65 31.87
N ILE A 4 1.60 29.87 32.04
CA ILE A 4 1.55 28.45 31.68
C ILE A 4 1.21 28.35 30.19
N GLN A 5 1.70 27.32 29.53
CA GLN A 5 1.55 27.05 28.11
C GLN A 5 1.46 25.51 27.92
N LEU A 6 1.47 24.91 26.71
CA LEU A 6 1.57 23.44 26.55
C LEU A 6 2.23 22.99 25.22
N SER A 7 3.17 22.02 25.25
CA SER A 7 3.70 21.37 24.03
C SER A 7 3.48 19.85 24.08
N PHE A 8 3.05 19.30 22.94
CA PHE A 8 2.79 17.88 22.77
C PHE A 8 3.51 17.34 21.52
N ALA A 9 4.67 16.71 21.73
CA ALA A 9 5.20 15.64 20.87
C ALA A 9 6.33 14.91 21.60
N TYR A 10 6.23 13.60 21.74
CA TYR A 10 7.37 12.79 22.19
C TYR A 10 8.32 12.58 21.01
N THR A 11 9.39 13.39 20.95
CA THR A 11 10.53 13.17 20.06
C THR A 11 11.82 13.12 20.87
N ALA A 12 12.83 12.40 20.36
CA ALA A 12 14.14 12.36 21.00
C ALA A 12 14.78 13.77 21.10
N ASP A 13 14.49 14.62 20.11
CA ASP A 13 14.95 16.01 20.06
C ASP A 13 14.31 16.86 21.19
N ALA A 14 13.04 16.61 21.53
CA ALA A 14 12.37 17.31 22.63
C ALA A 14 13.02 16.97 23.99
N LEU A 15 13.45 15.72 24.19
CA LEU A 15 14.15 15.30 25.41
C LEU A 15 15.51 15.99 25.53
N ASP A 16 16.32 15.97 24.45
CA ASP A 16 17.62 16.65 24.45
C ASP A 16 17.49 18.17 24.61
N TYR A 17 16.46 18.79 24.00
CA TYR A 17 16.16 20.21 24.19
C TYR A 17 15.82 20.53 25.66
N ILE A 18 14.93 19.77 26.30
CA ILE A 18 14.57 19.99 27.71
C ILE A 18 15.82 19.87 28.60
N LEU A 19 16.64 18.85 28.39
CA LEU A 19 17.87 18.64 29.16
C LEU A 19 18.88 19.78 28.97
N LYS A 20 19.10 20.25 27.72
CA LYS A 20 19.94 21.42 27.43
C LYS A 20 19.40 22.72 28.05
N ALA A 21 18.08 22.90 28.05
CA ALA A 21 17.45 24.07 28.66
C ALA A 21 17.63 24.08 30.19
N VAL A 22 17.50 22.92 30.84
CA VAL A 22 17.74 22.77 32.28
C VAL A 22 19.21 23.02 32.63
N GLU A 23 20.16 22.38 31.92
CA GLU A 23 21.61 22.60 32.12
C GLU A 23 22.01 24.06 31.93
N PHE A 24 21.46 24.73 30.90
CA PHE A 24 21.70 26.15 30.69
C PHE A 24 21.16 27.00 31.85
N LEU A 25 19.92 26.75 32.28
CA LEU A 25 19.30 27.47 33.39
C LEU A 25 20.03 27.22 34.72
N GLU A 26 20.54 26.01 34.95
CA GLU A 26 21.41 25.66 36.09
C GLU A 26 22.70 26.49 36.04
N SER A 27 23.39 26.51 34.89
CA SER A 27 24.69 27.19 34.73
C SER A 27 24.66 28.70 34.99
N ILE A 28 23.50 29.34 34.86
CA ILE A 28 23.32 30.79 35.06
C ILE A 28 22.65 31.14 36.41
N HIS A 29 22.25 30.16 37.21
CA HIS A 29 21.54 30.40 38.47
C HIS A 29 22.50 30.39 39.67
N ALA A 30 22.56 31.51 40.39
CA ALA A 30 23.33 31.61 41.62
C ALA A 30 22.54 31.01 42.80
N GLY A 31 22.75 29.73 43.10
CA GLY A 31 22.16 29.06 44.27
C GLY A 31 21.81 27.60 44.03
N VAL A 32 20.94 27.05 44.87
CA VAL A 32 20.43 25.68 44.73
C VAL A 32 19.37 25.66 43.62
N PHE A 33 19.73 25.09 42.47
CA PHE A 33 18.81 24.95 41.35
C PHE A 33 17.78 23.84 41.63
N SER A 34 16.50 24.20 41.67
CA SER A 34 15.39 23.29 41.97
C SER A 34 14.39 23.20 40.82
N CYS A 35 14.04 21.97 40.46
CA CYS A 35 13.01 21.65 39.48
C CYS A 35 11.85 20.90 40.13
N VAL A 36 10.64 21.31 39.77
CA VAL A 36 9.39 20.64 40.17
C VAL A 36 8.80 20.00 38.93
N PHE A 37 8.68 18.68 38.95
CA PHE A 37 8.06 17.88 37.90
C PHE A 37 6.65 17.49 38.37
N TRP A 38 5.65 18.18 37.87
CA TRP A 38 4.26 17.97 38.21
C TRP A 38 3.60 17.14 37.12
N ASP A 39 3.27 15.90 37.44
CA ASP A 39 2.47 15.01 36.59
C ASP A 39 1.00 15.13 37.03
N ILE A 40 0.17 15.75 36.20
CA ILE A 40 -1.26 15.95 36.48
C ILE A 40 -2.05 14.65 36.25
N SER A 41 -1.50 13.70 35.48
CA SER A 41 -2.11 12.40 35.17
C SER A 41 -2.32 11.55 36.42
N ALA A 42 -3.58 11.32 36.80
CA ALA A 42 -3.91 10.42 37.91
C ALA A 42 -3.82 8.93 37.54
N HIS A 43 -3.97 8.59 36.26
CA HIS A 43 -4.16 7.20 35.79
C HIS A 43 -2.89 6.56 35.23
N HIS A 44 -1.99 7.36 34.65
CA HIS A 44 -0.72 6.89 34.08
C HIS A 44 0.40 7.81 34.56
N THR A 45 0.95 7.53 35.75
CA THR A 45 2.06 8.33 36.27
C THR A 45 3.36 7.91 35.60
N TYR A 46 4.07 8.87 35.02
CA TYR A 46 5.43 8.75 34.47
C TYR A 46 5.63 7.92 33.18
N ASP A 47 4.59 7.49 32.45
CA ASP A 47 4.73 6.75 31.18
C ASP A 47 5.26 7.56 29.96
N ASN A 48 6.04 8.62 30.22
CA ASN A 48 6.22 9.74 29.31
C ASN A 48 7.61 10.41 29.46
N ILE A 49 7.79 11.53 28.75
CA ILE A 49 9.06 12.26 28.71
C ILE A 49 9.57 12.72 30.09
N GLN A 50 8.69 12.94 31.08
CA GLN A 50 9.13 13.26 32.44
C GLN A 50 9.96 12.13 33.05
N GLN A 51 9.63 10.85 32.83
CA GLN A 51 10.46 9.75 33.33
C GLN A 51 11.85 9.78 32.68
N ALA A 52 11.92 9.97 31.36
CA ALA A 52 13.20 10.08 30.66
C ALA A 52 14.05 11.29 31.14
N VAL A 53 13.41 12.40 31.54
CA VAL A 53 14.09 13.55 32.15
C VAL A 53 14.52 13.23 33.60
N LEU A 54 13.66 12.58 34.39
CA LEU A 54 13.93 12.17 35.78
C LEU A 54 14.97 11.05 35.89
N GLU A 55 15.14 10.21 34.88
CA GLU A 55 16.18 9.18 34.80
C GLU A 55 17.49 9.70 34.21
N SER A 56 17.49 10.91 33.64
CA SER A 56 18.66 11.48 32.98
C SER A 56 19.81 11.75 33.96
N SER A 57 20.97 11.18 33.64
CA SER A 57 22.24 11.45 34.34
C SER A 57 22.75 12.88 34.14
N ARG A 58 22.18 13.64 33.20
CA ARG A 58 22.53 15.05 32.95
C ARG A 58 22.06 15.99 34.05
N LEU A 59 21.05 15.59 34.83
CA LEU A 59 20.44 16.43 35.88
C LEU A 59 20.93 16.09 37.29
N THR A 60 22.09 15.45 37.48
CA THR A 60 22.55 14.95 38.81
C THR A 60 22.68 16.01 39.88
N ASN A 61 22.91 17.26 39.49
CA ASN A 61 23.14 18.39 40.39
C ASN A 61 21.84 19.19 40.69
N VAL A 62 20.77 18.92 39.94
CA VAL A 62 19.47 19.57 40.06
C VAL A 62 18.67 18.90 41.17
N VAL A 63 18.16 19.68 42.13
CA VAL A 63 17.22 19.18 43.16
C VAL A 63 15.86 18.97 42.51
N ARG A 64 15.30 17.76 42.63
CA ARG A 64 14.08 17.35 41.91
C ARG A 64 12.96 17.07 42.91
N TYR A 65 11.84 17.78 42.76
CA TYR A 65 10.58 17.48 43.42
C TYR A 65 9.64 16.88 42.39
N VAL A 66 8.89 15.83 42.75
CA VAL A 66 7.95 15.20 41.83
C VAL A 66 6.57 15.14 42.47
N VAL A 67 5.60 15.76 41.81
CA VAL A 67 4.22 15.95 42.28
C VAL A 67 3.30 15.10 41.42
N LYS A 68 2.38 14.37 42.04
CA LYS A 68 1.42 13.50 41.35
C LYS A 68 -0.02 13.98 41.54
N GLY A 69 -0.77 14.00 40.45
CA GLY A 69 -2.18 14.36 40.41
C GLY A 69 -2.42 15.87 40.58
N CYS A 70 -3.69 16.28 40.54
CA CYS A 70 -4.09 17.68 40.58
C CYS A 70 -4.39 18.23 42.00
N HIS A 71 -4.30 17.42 43.05
CA HIS A 71 -4.71 17.84 44.39
C HIS A 71 -3.74 18.86 45.02
N ARG A 72 -4.29 19.96 45.55
CA ARG A 72 -3.55 21.05 46.20
C ARG A 72 -2.54 20.59 47.26
N THR A 73 -2.91 19.57 48.06
CA THR A 73 -2.07 18.98 49.10
C THR A 73 -0.77 18.36 48.57
N ALA A 74 -0.72 17.97 47.29
CA ALA A 74 0.48 17.42 46.67
C ALA A 74 1.58 18.47 46.42
N LEU A 75 1.24 19.77 46.47
CA LEU A 75 2.20 20.88 46.33
C LEU A 75 2.68 21.46 47.67
N GLU A 76 2.05 21.10 48.79
CA GLU A 76 2.46 21.56 50.13
C GLU A 76 3.84 21.02 50.54
N ILE A 77 4.32 19.96 49.88
CA ILE A 77 5.64 19.34 50.08
C ILE A 77 6.75 19.92 49.19
N VAL A 78 6.43 20.92 48.36
CA VAL A 78 7.33 21.50 47.34
C VAL A 78 7.84 22.86 47.84
N PRO A 79 9.09 23.28 47.52
CA PRO A 79 9.53 24.64 47.79
C PRO A 79 8.56 25.66 47.17
N TRP A 80 8.29 26.74 47.90
CA TRP A 80 7.40 27.81 47.47
C TRP A 80 7.91 28.53 46.21
N SER A 81 9.23 28.67 46.08
CA SER A 81 9.91 29.37 44.98
C SER A 81 10.89 28.46 44.22
N PRO A 82 10.40 27.44 43.48
CA PRO A 82 11.26 26.58 42.68
C PRO A 82 11.87 27.33 41.50
N THR A 83 13.08 26.96 41.09
CA THR A 83 13.77 27.64 39.99
C THR A 83 13.08 27.39 38.63
N VAL A 84 12.57 26.16 38.42
CA VAL A 84 11.79 25.77 37.24
C VAL A 84 10.62 24.87 37.63
N LEU A 85 9.45 25.12 37.03
CA LEU A 85 8.27 24.26 37.13
C LEU A 85 7.97 23.61 35.76
N PHE A 86 8.02 22.28 35.72
CA PHE A 86 7.59 21.44 34.61
C PHE A 86 6.20 20.88 34.90
N ILE A 87 5.22 21.25 34.08
CA ILE A 87 3.86 20.73 34.15
C ILE A 87 3.66 19.75 33.00
N TRP A 88 3.35 18.49 33.32
CA TRP A 88 2.93 17.50 32.33
C TRP A 88 1.44 17.18 32.52
N PRO A 89 0.60 17.37 31.49
CA PRO A 89 -0.84 17.15 31.61
C PRO A 89 -1.27 15.69 31.52
N GLY A 90 -0.39 14.77 31.07
CA GLY A 90 -0.77 13.43 30.64
C GLY A 90 -1.17 13.37 29.16
N TYR A 91 -1.38 12.14 28.66
CA TYR A 91 -1.94 11.90 27.32
C TYR A 91 -3.47 12.07 27.26
N ASP A 92 -4.14 12.08 28.41
CA ASP A 92 -5.59 12.20 28.53
C ASP A 92 -6.02 13.68 28.52
N ALA A 93 -6.17 14.23 27.33
CA ALA A 93 -6.63 15.60 27.12
C ALA A 93 -8.07 15.85 27.62
N GLU A 94 -8.89 14.81 27.78
CA GLU A 94 -10.26 14.95 28.31
C GLU A 94 -10.22 15.31 29.80
N TYR A 95 -9.25 14.79 30.55
CA TYR A 95 -9.06 15.07 31.98
C TYR A 95 -8.73 16.56 32.26
N LEU A 96 -8.04 17.25 31.34
CA LEU A 96 -7.83 18.70 31.39
C LEU A 96 -9.10 19.52 31.05
N GLY A 97 -10.09 18.89 30.42
CA GLY A 97 -11.38 19.50 30.12
C GLY A 97 -12.25 19.71 31.35
N LEU A 98 -12.07 18.87 32.38
CA LEU A 98 -12.87 18.88 33.60
C LEU A 98 -12.67 20.17 34.41
N GLU A 99 -13.78 20.82 34.77
CA GLU A 99 -13.77 22.09 35.50
C GLU A 99 -13.08 21.97 36.87
N GLU A 100 -13.25 20.83 37.54
CA GLU A 100 -12.59 20.53 38.81
C GLU A 100 -11.06 20.46 38.65
N THR A 101 -10.56 19.74 37.63
CA THR A 101 -9.12 19.68 37.32
C THR A 101 -8.56 21.07 37.06
N ARG A 102 -9.26 21.91 36.28
CA ARG A 102 -8.85 23.30 36.01
C ARG A 102 -8.81 24.14 37.29
N ARG A 103 -9.87 24.09 38.11
CA ARG A 103 -9.96 24.82 39.39
C ARG A 103 -8.86 24.40 40.37
N ASN A 104 -8.56 23.09 40.41
CA ASN A 104 -7.49 22.53 41.21
C ASN A 104 -6.11 22.98 40.70
N ILE A 105 -5.86 22.98 39.39
CA ILE A 105 -4.60 23.52 38.81
C ILE A 105 -4.44 25.01 39.15
N TYR A 106 -5.47 25.84 38.95
CA TYR A 106 -5.37 27.28 39.24
C TYR A 106 -5.05 27.55 40.73
N SER A 107 -5.85 27.01 41.65
CA SER A 107 -5.63 27.18 43.11
C SER A 107 -4.32 26.57 43.63
N SER A 108 -3.77 25.60 42.88
CA SER A 108 -2.47 25.01 43.12
C SER A 108 -1.32 25.89 42.62
N THR A 109 -1.45 26.52 41.45
CA THR A 109 -0.44 27.46 40.94
C THR A 109 -0.35 28.76 41.74
N GLU A 110 -1.41 29.16 42.44
CA GLU A 110 -1.39 30.27 43.40
C GLU A 110 -0.48 30.03 44.61
N LEU A 111 -0.10 28.77 44.89
CA LEU A 111 0.84 28.42 45.96
C LEU A 111 2.31 28.54 45.55
N ILE A 112 2.62 28.83 44.29
CA ILE A 112 3.99 28.92 43.78
C ILE A 112 4.39 30.41 43.66
N ASP A 113 5.67 30.74 43.77
CA ASP A 113 6.18 32.10 43.59
C ASP A 113 5.99 32.58 42.13
N PRO A 114 5.37 33.74 41.87
CA PRO A 114 5.23 34.32 40.52
C PRO A 114 6.53 34.51 39.71
N SER A 115 7.70 34.47 40.36
CA SER A 115 9.01 34.55 39.72
C SER A 115 9.54 33.20 39.20
N THR A 116 8.92 32.08 39.57
CA THR A 116 9.24 30.75 39.04
C THR A 116 9.09 30.68 37.52
N LYS A 117 10.11 30.16 36.85
CA LYS A 117 10.07 29.92 35.40
C LYS A 117 9.22 28.68 35.11
N VAL A 118 7.99 28.88 34.64
CA VAL A 118 7.15 27.82 34.08
C VAL A 118 7.56 27.60 32.63
N LEU A 119 7.96 26.38 32.27
CA LEU A 119 8.30 26.01 30.90
C LEU A 119 7.15 25.26 30.23
N SER A 120 6.70 25.77 29.09
CA SER A 120 5.84 25.08 28.11
C SER A 120 5.70 25.99 26.86
N PHE A 121 4.77 25.76 25.92
CA PHE A 121 4.82 26.45 24.61
C PHE A 121 3.48 26.98 24.08
N ALA A 122 3.39 28.31 23.98
CA ALA A 122 2.34 29.13 23.36
C ALA A 122 2.81 30.60 23.42
N TYR A 123 2.80 31.34 22.31
CA TYR A 123 3.33 32.72 22.15
C TYR A 123 4.40 33.16 23.18
N THR A 124 5.66 32.82 22.94
CA THR A 124 6.83 33.36 23.68
C THR A 124 7.62 34.38 22.87
N ALA A 125 8.30 35.28 23.58
CA ALA A 125 9.32 36.15 22.99
C ALA A 125 10.42 35.33 22.29
N ASP A 126 10.71 34.12 22.77
CA ASP A 126 11.67 33.19 22.17
C ASP A 126 11.22 32.65 20.82
N ALA A 127 9.91 32.40 20.63
CA ALA A 127 9.36 31.99 19.34
C ALA A 127 9.48 33.13 18.32
N LEU A 128 9.17 34.37 18.74
CA LEU A 128 9.37 35.57 17.93
C LEU A 128 10.86 35.78 17.59
N ASP A 129 11.77 35.71 18.56
CA ASP A 129 13.21 35.83 18.35
C ASP A 129 13.75 34.73 17.42
N TYR A 130 13.27 33.49 17.55
CA TYR A 130 13.62 32.39 16.65
C TYR A 130 13.18 32.65 15.21
N ILE A 131 11.94 33.11 14.99
CA ILE A 131 11.44 33.48 13.66
C ILE A 131 12.30 34.61 13.08
N LEU A 132 12.61 35.64 13.86
CA LEU A 132 13.43 36.77 13.42
C LEU A 132 14.85 36.33 13.06
N LYS A 133 15.51 35.50 13.88
CA LYS A 133 16.82 34.90 13.58
C LYS A 133 16.79 34.00 12.35
N ALA A 134 15.71 33.24 12.16
CA ALA A 134 15.54 32.40 10.98
C ALA A 134 15.41 33.26 9.71
N VAL A 135 14.65 34.37 9.76
CA VAL A 135 14.53 35.32 8.65
C VAL A 135 15.86 36.01 8.36
N GLU A 136 16.56 36.55 9.36
CA GLU A 136 17.89 37.16 9.20
C GLU A 136 18.91 36.18 8.57
N PHE A 137 18.92 34.93 9.04
CA PHE A 137 19.76 33.89 8.45
C PHE A 137 19.38 33.61 6.99
N LEU A 138 18.09 33.47 6.69
CA LEU A 138 17.60 33.26 5.32
C LEU A 138 17.90 34.45 4.40
N GLU A 139 17.85 35.67 4.91
CA GLU A 139 18.25 36.91 4.22
C GLU A 139 19.75 36.87 3.89
N SER A 140 20.60 36.57 4.88
CA SER A 140 22.06 36.54 4.71
C SER A 140 22.59 35.54 3.67
N ILE A 141 21.82 34.49 3.35
CA ILE A 141 22.19 33.46 2.37
C ILE A 141 21.50 33.62 1.01
N HIS A 142 20.54 34.53 0.87
CA HIS A 142 19.74 34.65 -0.36
C HIS A 142 20.35 35.69 -1.30
N ALA A 143 20.72 35.27 -2.50
CA ALA A 143 21.20 36.17 -3.53
C ALA A 143 20.01 36.89 -4.21
N GLY A 144 19.80 38.16 -3.88
CA GLY A 144 18.78 39.02 -4.51
C GLY A 144 17.94 39.79 -3.50
N VAL A 145 16.73 40.19 -3.91
CA VAL A 145 15.78 40.89 -3.04
C VAL A 145 15.06 39.87 -2.17
N PHE A 146 15.38 39.85 -0.87
CA PHE A 146 14.68 39.01 0.09
C PHE A 146 13.27 39.56 0.33
N SER A 147 12.25 38.73 0.04
CA SER A 147 10.84 39.14 0.13
C SER A 147 10.02 38.17 0.98
N CYS A 148 9.22 38.75 1.87
CA CYS A 148 8.29 38.03 2.74
C CYS A 148 6.85 38.42 2.41
N VAL A 149 6.00 37.43 2.18
CA VAL A 149 4.54 37.63 2.12
C VAL A 149 3.94 37.23 3.46
N PHE A 150 3.24 38.16 4.09
CA PHE A 150 2.51 37.98 5.35
C PHE A 150 1.02 37.90 5.03
N TRP A 151 0.54 36.67 4.88
CA TRP A 151 -0.84 36.36 4.57
C TRP A 151 -1.61 36.08 5.88
N ASP A 152 -2.55 36.95 6.20
CA ASP A 152 -3.49 36.79 7.30
C ASP A 152 -4.85 36.39 6.72
N ILE A 153 -5.25 35.14 6.96
CA ILE A 153 -6.52 34.56 6.47
C ILE A 153 -7.71 35.03 7.35
N SER A 154 -7.45 35.49 8.58
CA SER A 154 -8.47 35.92 9.54
C SER A 154 -9.20 37.16 9.06
N ALA A 155 -10.49 37.04 8.75
CA ALA A 155 -11.32 38.19 8.38
C ALA A 155 -11.72 39.09 9.58
N ARG A 156 -11.67 38.57 10.81
CA ARG A 156 -12.24 39.22 12.02
C ARG A 156 -11.22 39.90 12.92
N HIS A 157 -10.04 39.28 13.05
CA HIS A 157 -8.95 39.75 13.91
C HIS A 157 -7.67 39.75 13.07
N THR A 158 -7.51 40.80 12.25
CA THR A 158 -6.31 40.91 11.42
C THR A 158 -5.16 41.43 12.27
N TYR A 159 -4.04 40.70 12.31
CA TYR A 159 -2.78 41.08 12.93
C TYR A 159 -2.71 41.07 14.47
N ASP A 160 -3.75 40.76 15.24
CA ASP A 160 -3.68 40.63 16.73
C ASP A 160 -2.86 39.38 17.21
N ASN A 161 -1.68 39.15 16.66
CA ASN A 161 -0.95 37.87 16.68
C ASN A 161 0.58 38.05 16.55
N ILE A 162 1.33 36.94 16.49
CA ILE A 162 2.78 36.94 16.30
C ILE A 162 3.23 37.56 14.95
N GLN A 163 2.36 37.56 13.94
CA GLN A 163 2.64 38.13 12.62
C GLN A 163 2.83 39.65 12.70
N GLN A 164 2.04 40.37 13.52
CA GLN A 164 2.28 41.79 13.80
C GLN A 164 3.59 42.03 14.52
N ALA A 165 3.92 41.23 15.55
CA ALA A 165 5.18 41.37 16.26
C ALA A 165 6.41 41.13 15.33
N VAL A 166 6.29 40.25 14.33
CA VAL A 166 7.30 40.09 13.27
C VAL A 166 7.29 41.29 12.31
N LEU A 167 6.12 41.78 11.89
CA LEU A 167 5.94 42.93 11.00
C LEU A 167 6.40 44.27 11.60
N GLU A 168 6.32 44.44 12.92
CA GLU A 168 6.77 45.65 13.63
C GLU A 168 8.25 45.60 14.02
N SER A 169 8.89 44.43 13.88
CA SER A 169 10.28 44.23 14.30
C SER A 169 11.24 45.10 13.48
N SER A 170 12.03 45.91 14.19
CA SER A 170 13.11 46.73 13.64
C SER A 170 14.28 45.91 13.09
N ARG A 171 14.31 44.60 13.35
CA ARG A 171 15.34 43.67 12.84
C ARG A 171 15.16 43.33 11.37
N LEU A 172 13.94 43.43 10.84
CA LEU A 172 13.64 43.08 9.45
C LEU A 172 13.66 44.29 8.50
N THR A 173 14.34 45.39 8.84
CA THR A 173 14.25 46.68 8.12
C THR A 173 14.65 46.61 6.64
N ASN A 174 15.50 45.66 6.27
CA ASN A 174 15.98 45.46 4.90
C ASN A 174 15.10 44.48 4.09
N VAL A 175 14.21 43.73 4.75
CA VAL A 175 13.33 42.74 4.12
C VAL A 175 12.11 43.42 3.49
N VAL A 176 11.83 43.12 2.21
CA VAL A 176 10.61 43.59 1.55
C VAL A 176 9.40 42.81 2.07
N ARG A 177 8.38 43.53 2.57
CA ARG A 177 7.21 42.93 3.24
C ARG A 177 5.94 43.21 2.43
N TYR A 178 5.27 42.16 2.00
CA TYR A 178 3.93 42.22 1.42
C TYR A 178 2.93 41.75 2.47
N VAL A 179 1.80 42.45 2.62
CA VAL A 179 0.82 42.17 3.66
C VAL A 179 -0.54 41.94 3.00
N VAL A 180 -1.06 40.72 3.14
CA VAL A 180 -2.28 40.25 2.48
C VAL A 180 -3.32 39.91 3.52
N LYS A 181 -4.55 40.42 3.35
CA LYS A 181 -5.69 40.23 4.26
C LYS A 181 -6.78 39.38 3.61
N GLY A 182 -7.34 38.44 4.38
CA GLY A 182 -8.42 37.56 3.97
C GLY A 182 -7.98 36.42 3.05
N CYS A 183 -8.93 35.56 2.68
CA CYS A 183 -8.67 34.38 1.86
C CYS A 183 -8.83 34.60 0.34
N HIS A 184 -9.33 35.74 -0.11
CA HIS A 184 -9.68 35.95 -1.52
C HIS A 184 -8.46 35.96 -2.45
N ARG A 185 -8.55 35.19 -3.55
CA ARG A 185 -7.47 35.02 -4.54
C ARG A 185 -6.90 36.34 -5.10
N THR A 186 -7.76 37.33 -5.34
CA THR A 186 -7.39 38.65 -5.83
C THR A 186 -6.44 39.40 -4.90
N ALA A 187 -6.44 39.10 -3.59
CA ALA A 187 -5.52 39.69 -2.63
C ALA A 187 -4.07 39.16 -2.76
N LEU A 188 -3.87 38.04 -3.46
CA LEU A 188 -2.54 37.48 -3.79
C LEU A 188 -2.09 37.77 -5.23
N GLU A 189 -2.94 38.34 -6.08
CA GLU A 189 -2.52 38.77 -7.43
C GLU A 189 -1.58 39.99 -7.39
N ILE A 190 -1.53 40.71 -6.26
CA ILE A 190 -0.67 41.87 -6.02
C ILE A 190 0.70 41.53 -5.39
N VAL A 191 0.94 40.27 -4.99
CA VAL A 191 2.23 39.85 -4.41
C VAL A 191 3.13 39.22 -5.46
N PRO A 192 4.47 39.22 -5.29
CA PRO A 192 5.37 38.49 -6.18
C PRO A 192 4.98 37.00 -6.22
N TRP A 193 5.04 36.40 -7.41
CA TRP A 193 4.74 34.99 -7.65
C TRP A 193 5.68 34.04 -6.87
N SER A 194 6.95 34.44 -6.68
CA SER A 194 7.99 33.65 -6.02
C SER A 194 8.62 34.41 -4.84
N PRO A 195 7.88 34.61 -3.72
CA PRO A 195 8.44 35.24 -2.53
C PRO A 195 9.42 34.29 -1.85
N THR A 196 10.42 34.84 -1.14
CA THR A 196 11.44 34.02 -0.48
C THR A 196 10.86 33.25 0.72
N VAL A 197 9.96 33.88 1.47
CA VAL A 197 9.21 33.27 2.58
C VAL A 197 7.74 33.69 2.54
N LEU A 198 6.84 32.74 2.82
CA LEU A 198 5.40 32.97 3.00
C LEU A 198 5.03 32.65 4.45
N PHE A 199 4.57 33.66 5.18
CA PHE A 199 3.99 33.52 6.50
C PHE A 199 2.47 33.45 6.40
N ILE A 200 1.88 32.36 6.89
CA ILE A 200 0.43 32.15 6.90
C ILE A 200 -0.07 32.20 8.35
N TRP A 201 -0.97 33.14 8.64
CA TRP A 201 -1.80 33.12 9.85
C TRP A 201 -3.22 32.65 9.48
N PRO A 202 -3.67 31.48 9.94
CA PRO A 202 -5.02 30.94 9.67
C PRO A 202 -6.13 31.71 10.38
N GLY A 203 -5.83 32.36 11.51
CA GLY A 203 -6.83 32.78 12.48
C GLY A 203 -7.12 31.71 13.55
N TYR A 204 -7.87 32.12 14.58
CA TYR A 204 -8.40 31.23 15.62
C TYR A 204 -9.79 30.67 15.27
N ASP A 205 -10.41 31.14 14.19
CA ASP A 205 -11.77 30.78 13.80
C ASP A 205 -11.76 29.49 12.96
N ALA A 206 -11.79 28.34 13.65
CA ALA A 206 -11.84 27.02 13.04
C ALA A 206 -13.07 26.80 12.15
N GLU A 207 -14.19 27.46 12.44
CA GLU A 207 -15.41 27.35 11.65
C GLU A 207 -15.24 28.06 10.31
N TYR A 208 -14.68 29.27 10.31
CA TYR A 208 -14.34 30.02 9.10
C TYR A 208 -13.34 29.27 8.21
N LEU A 209 -12.32 28.64 8.80
CA LEU A 209 -11.36 27.79 8.07
C LEU A 209 -11.98 26.50 7.55
N GLY A 210 -13.02 25.99 8.21
CA GLY A 210 -13.77 24.79 7.81
C GLY A 210 -14.67 24.99 6.59
N LEU A 211 -15.11 26.23 6.32
CA LEU A 211 -15.98 26.57 5.19
C LEU A 211 -15.36 26.14 3.85
N GLU A 212 -16.14 25.45 3.01
CA GLU A 212 -15.67 24.93 1.71
C GLU A 212 -15.14 26.05 0.81
N GLU A 213 -15.79 27.22 0.83
CA GLU A 213 -15.35 28.41 0.09
C GLU A 213 -13.97 28.90 0.58
N THR A 214 -13.79 29.09 1.89
CA THR A 214 -12.49 29.48 2.47
C THR A 214 -11.40 28.48 2.08
N ARG A 215 -11.67 27.18 2.18
CA ARG A 215 -10.70 26.13 1.79
C ARG A 215 -10.37 26.20 0.29
N ARG A 216 -11.36 26.34 -0.58
CA ARG A 216 -11.17 26.46 -2.04
C ARG A 216 -10.39 27.73 -2.40
N ASN A 217 -10.70 28.84 -1.74
CA ASN A 217 -10.01 30.11 -1.90
C ASN A 217 -8.55 30.00 -1.44
N ILE A 218 -8.26 29.36 -0.29
CA ILE A 218 -6.88 29.08 0.15
C ILE A 218 -6.15 28.18 -0.85
N TYR A 219 -6.75 27.08 -1.33
CA TYR A 219 -6.10 26.20 -2.32
C TYR A 219 -5.73 26.95 -3.60
N SER A 220 -6.71 27.58 -4.26
CA SER A 220 -6.48 28.36 -5.51
C SER A 220 -5.53 29.54 -5.32
N SER A 221 -5.43 30.07 -4.11
CA SER A 221 -4.46 31.08 -3.70
C SER A 221 -3.05 30.51 -3.56
N THR A 222 -2.89 29.35 -2.93
CA THR A 222 -1.58 28.66 -2.84
C THR A 222 -1.06 28.17 -4.19
N GLU A 223 -1.93 27.93 -5.18
CA GLU A 223 -1.53 27.64 -6.56
C GLU A 223 -0.85 28.83 -7.27
N LEU A 224 -1.11 30.06 -6.83
CA LEU A 224 -0.47 31.27 -7.36
C LEU A 224 0.96 31.50 -6.83
N ILE A 225 1.42 30.71 -5.87
CA ILE A 225 2.73 30.90 -5.24
C ILE A 225 3.70 29.81 -5.74
N ASP A 226 4.95 30.18 -6.00
CA ASP A 226 6.00 29.26 -6.42
C ASP A 226 6.17 28.14 -5.36
N PRO A 227 6.11 26.85 -5.73
CA PRO A 227 6.21 25.73 -4.79
C PRO A 227 7.59 25.60 -4.11
N SER A 228 8.60 26.39 -4.50
CA SER A 228 9.90 26.49 -3.83
C SER A 228 9.93 27.53 -2.69
N THR A 229 8.91 28.39 -2.57
CA THR A 229 8.75 29.34 -1.46
C THR A 229 8.70 28.61 -0.12
N LYS A 230 9.46 29.11 0.86
CA LYS A 230 9.46 28.55 2.22
C LYS A 230 8.21 29.01 2.97
N VAL A 231 7.35 28.08 3.36
CA VAL A 231 6.11 28.39 4.08
C VAL A 231 6.28 28.22 5.58
N VAL A 232 5.91 29.24 6.35
CA VAL A 232 5.84 29.21 7.82
C VAL A 232 4.38 29.43 8.21
N ILE A 233 3.76 28.44 8.84
CA ILE A 233 2.37 28.54 9.30
C ILE A 233 2.36 28.76 10.82
N PHE A 234 1.68 29.82 11.24
CA PHE A 234 1.46 30.15 12.63
C PHE A 234 0.07 29.66 13.05
N ALA A 235 -0.02 28.44 13.58
CA ALA A 235 -1.28 27.83 13.99
C ALA A 235 -1.35 27.70 15.51
N ASP A 236 -2.54 27.92 16.07
CA ASP A 236 -2.83 27.41 17.41
C ASP A 236 -3.12 25.90 17.31
N LEU A 237 -2.25 25.10 17.91
CA LEU A 237 -2.38 23.63 17.93
C LEU A 237 -3.26 23.14 19.10
N HIS A 238 -3.71 24.03 20.00
CA HIS A 238 -4.70 23.69 21.02
C HIS A 238 -6.10 23.53 20.43
N ASP A 239 -6.41 24.18 19.31
CA ASP A 239 -7.62 23.86 18.54
C ASP A 239 -7.34 22.74 17.52
N LEU A 240 -7.79 21.54 17.88
CA LEU A 240 -7.69 20.34 17.05
C LEU A 240 -8.31 20.53 15.65
N LYS A 241 -9.37 21.34 15.51
CA LYS A 241 -10.01 21.60 14.20
C LYS A 241 -9.14 22.49 13.31
N VAL A 242 -8.46 23.49 13.89
CA VAL A 242 -7.46 24.31 13.18
C VAL A 242 -6.30 23.43 12.74
N ALA A 243 -5.74 22.63 13.64
CA ALA A 243 -4.64 21.71 13.35
C ALA A 243 -5.00 20.68 12.25
N GLN A 244 -6.18 20.05 12.31
CA GLN A 244 -6.66 19.12 11.28
C GLN A 244 -6.87 19.79 9.92
N THR A 245 -7.46 21.00 9.90
CA THR A 245 -7.69 21.74 8.66
C THR A 245 -6.37 22.11 7.97
N ILE A 246 -5.38 22.55 8.74
CA ILE A 246 -4.04 22.90 8.25
C ILE A 246 -3.26 21.66 7.82
N GLY A 247 -3.35 20.55 8.55
CA GLY A 247 -2.78 19.27 8.12
C GLY A 247 -3.35 18.78 6.78
N GLY A 248 -4.65 18.97 6.57
CA GLY A 248 -5.33 18.70 5.30
C GLY A 248 -4.87 19.62 4.16
N LEU A 249 -4.66 20.91 4.45
CA LEU A 249 -4.10 21.88 3.49
C LEU A 249 -2.66 21.47 3.09
N LEU A 250 -1.79 21.18 4.07
CA LEU A 250 -0.39 20.82 3.86
C LEU A 250 -0.20 19.51 3.10
N ASN A 251 -1.02 18.48 3.37
CA ASN A 251 -0.90 17.20 2.66
C ASN A 251 -1.20 17.32 1.16
N ASN A 252 -2.14 18.16 0.76
CA ASN A 252 -2.51 18.35 -0.64
C ASN A 252 -1.45 19.14 -1.45
N VAL A 253 -0.60 19.93 -0.80
CA VAL A 253 0.51 20.65 -1.48
C VAL A 253 1.66 19.70 -1.87
N ARG A 254 1.73 18.49 -1.28
CA ARG A 254 2.96 17.67 -1.27
C ARG A 254 3.21 16.83 -2.53
N PHE A 255 2.19 16.57 -3.35
CA PHE A 255 2.29 15.82 -4.62
C PHE A 255 1.34 16.43 -5.67
N ARG A 256 1.88 16.86 -6.81
CA ARG A 256 1.07 17.44 -7.90
C ARG A 256 0.67 16.39 -8.95
N ASN A 257 1.50 15.38 -9.16
CA ASN A 257 1.16 14.26 -10.04
C ASN A 257 0.48 13.12 -9.26
N ASN A 258 -0.45 12.42 -9.92
CA ASN A 258 -1.08 11.23 -9.36
C ASN A 258 -0.12 10.02 -9.51
N PRO A 259 0.26 9.33 -8.40
CA PRO A 259 1.23 8.23 -8.42
C PRO A 259 0.87 7.12 -9.42
N THR A 260 -0.39 6.71 -9.42
CA THR A 260 -0.92 5.56 -10.16
C THR A 260 -1.01 5.85 -11.65
N LEU A 261 -1.52 7.03 -12.03
CA LEU A 261 -1.68 7.41 -13.44
C LEU A 261 -0.34 7.57 -14.17
N LEU A 262 0.71 8.09 -13.51
CA LEU A 262 2.01 8.23 -14.15
C LEU A 262 2.69 6.88 -14.32
N ALA A 263 2.80 6.08 -13.26
CA ALA A 263 3.61 4.86 -13.30
C ALA A 263 2.95 3.69 -14.02
N ILE A 264 1.61 3.61 -14.05
CA ILE A 264 0.88 2.54 -14.75
C ILE A 264 0.53 2.96 -16.18
N CYS A 265 0.05 4.20 -16.38
CA CYS A 265 -0.50 4.63 -17.67
C CYS A 265 0.41 5.59 -18.46
N GLY A 266 1.54 6.03 -17.89
CA GLY A 266 2.42 7.02 -18.53
C GLY A 266 1.83 8.43 -18.64
N PHE A 267 0.71 8.72 -17.96
CA PHE A 267 0.03 10.02 -18.10
C PHE A 267 0.64 11.09 -17.19
N GLU A 268 1.53 11.92 -17.73
CA GLU A 268 1.98 13.16 -17.11
C GLU A 268 0.86 14.22 -17.13
N ARG A 269 0.24 14.50 -15.98
CA ARG A 269 -0.61 15.69 -15.79
C ARG A 269 0.20 16.97 -15.59
N TYR A 270 1.39 16.85 -15.00
CA TYR A 270 2.33 17.94 -14.79
C TYR A 270 3.74 17.46 -15.12
N ASN A 271 4.48 18.23 -15.93
CA ASN A 271 5.82 17.88 -16.39
C ASN A 271 6.71 17.36 -15.24
N LEU A 272 7.14 16.10 -15.31
CA LEU A 272 7.95 15.47 -14.25
C LEU A 272 9.27 16.23 -14.01
N HIS A 273 9.79 16.91 -15.04
CA HIS A 273 10.95 17.80 -14.92
C HIS A 273 10.75 18.96 -13.92
N ARG A 274 9.52 19.45 -13.72
CA ARG A 274 9.17 20.52 -12.76
C ARG A 274 8.69 20.00 -11.40
N ALA A 275 8.58 18.69 -11.22
CA ALA A 275 8.23 18.08 -9.93
C ALA A 275 9.34 18.25 -8.88
N GLY A 276 8.97 18.14 -7.59
CA GLY A 276 9.93 18.21 -6.48
C GLY A 276 10.91 17.02 -6.49
N SER A 277 12.09 17.17 -5.85
CA SER A 277 13.12 16.13 -5.86
C SER A 277 12.66 14.81 -5.23
N LEU A 278 11.87 14.87 -4.16
CA LEU A 278 11.27 13.69 -3.52
C LEU A 278 10.20 13.04 -4.39
N GLU A 279 9.37 13.86 -5.04
CA GLU A 279 8.35 13.41 -5.99
C GLU A 279 9.01 12.66 -7.17
N LYS A 280 10.09 13.22 -7.75
CA LYS A 280 10.90 12.56 -8.79
C LYS A 280 11.48 11.22 -8.36
N ILE A 281 12.05 11.12 -7.15
CA ILE A 281 12.63 9.86 -6.65
C ILE A 281 11.54 8.79 -6.47
N LEU A 282 10.38 9.16 -5.91
CA LEU A 282 9.25 8.25 -5.70
C LEU A 282 8.63 7.80 -7.02
N PHE A 283 8.46 8.71 -7.99
CA PHE A 283 7.97 8.33 -9.31
C PHE A 283 8.98 7.46 -10.07
N LEU A 284 10.28 7.76 -10.00
CA LEU A 284 11.31 6.96 -10.65
C LEU A 284 11.34 5.52 -10.13
N SER A 285 11.24 5.32 -8.81
CA SER A 285 11.20 3.97 -8.23
C SER A 285 9.92 3.23 -8.60
N LEU A 286 8.77 3.92 -8.65
CA LEU A 286 7.49 3.35 -9.06
C LEU A 286 7.46 2.96 -10.55
N ILE A 287 8.06 3.79 -11.44
CA ILE A 287 8.21 3.50 -12.87
C ILE A 287 9.13 2.29 -13.08
N VAL A 288 10.28 2.23 -12.39
CA VAL A 288 11.19 1.07 -12.47
C VAL A 288 10.51 -0.21 -11.97
N LEU A 289 9.75 -0.14 -10.88
CA LEU A 289 8.96 -1.27 -10.37
C LEU A 289 7.92 -1.74 -11.40
N MET A 290 7.14 -0.82 -11.98
CA MET A 290 6.13 -1.15 -13.00
C MET A 290 6.75 -1.72 -14.27
N PHE A 291 7.93 -1.24 -14.69
CA PHE A 291 8.69 -1.84 -15.80
C PHE A 291 9.06 -3.30 -15.53
N PHE A 292 9.63 -3.60 -14.35
CA PHE A 292 9.94 -5.00 -13.98
C PHE A 292 8.69 -5.88 -13.90
N MET A 293 7.60 -5.37 -13.33
CA MET A 293 6.33 -6.10 -13.26
C MET A 293 5.76 -6.38 -14.66
N SER A 294 5.76 -5.41 -15.56
CA SER A 294 5.31 -5.57 -16.95
C SER A 294 6.12 -6.63 -17.69
N ASN A 295 7.45 -6.58 -17.62
CA ASN A 295 8.33 -7.57 -18.28
C ASN A 295 8.11 -8.99 -17.72
N ALA A 296 7.90 -9.12 -16.41
CA ALA A 296 7.60 -10.40 -15.76
C ALA A 296 6.21 -10.94 -16.16
N PHE A 297 5.21 -10.07 -16.26
CA PHE A 297 3.88 -10.42 -16.76
C PHE A 297 3.90 -10.83 -18.23
N GLU A 298 4.58 -10.07 -19.10
CA GLU A 298 4.73 -10.39 -20.53
C GLU A 298 5.38 -11.77 -20.71
N THR A 299 6.52 -12.02 -20.06
CA THR A 299 7.22 -13.31 -20.10
C THR A 299 6.30 -14.46 -19.65
N LYS A 300 5.48 -14.23 -18.61
CA LYS A 300 4.53 -15.22 -18.10
C LYS A 300 3.35 -15.43 -19.04
N ILE A 301 2.81 -14.38 -19.66
CA ILE A 301 1.73 -14.45 -20.65
C ILE A 301 2.21 -15.20 -21.90
N VAL A 302 3.38 -14.85 -22.44
CA VAL A 302 3.99 -15.56 -23.57
C VAL A 302 4.20 -17.05 -23.22
N SER A 303 4.70 -17.37 -22.03
CA SER A 303 4.84 -18.76 -21.56
C SER A 303 3.49 -19.50 -21.50
N LEU A 304 2.42 -18.83 -21.04
CA LEU A 304 1.06 -19.38 -21.00
C LEU A 304 0.41 -19.49 -22.40
N MET A 305 0.80 -18.64 -23.36
CA MET A 305 0.39 -18.75 -24.76
C MET A 305 1.07 -19.94 -25.45
N VAL A 306 2.38 -20.10 -25.26
CA VAL A 306 3.15 -21.25 -25.80
C VAL A 306 2.73 -22.58 -25.14
N ARG A 307 2.33 -22.55 -23.87
CA ARG A 307 1.79 -23.71 -23.14
C ARG A 307 0.56 -23.33 -22.32
N LYS A 308 -0.60 -23.36 -22.97
CA LYS A 308 -1.90 -23.23 -22.30
C LYS A 308 -1.97 -24.26 -21.16
N PRO A 309 -2.14 -23.83 -19.89
CA PRO A 309 -2.15 -24.76 -18.77
C PRO A 309 -3.34 -25.69 -18.93
N SER A 310 -3.08 -26.97 -19.18
CA SER A 310 -4.16 -27.95 -19.36
C SER A 310 -5.01 -28.02 -18.09
N ILE A 311 -6.33 -28.05 -18.28
CA ILE A 311 -7.34 -28.37 -17.25
C ILE A 311 -6.84 -29.49 -16.33
N GLN A 312 -7.16 -29.41 -15.03
CA GLN A 312 -6.72 -30.32 -13.96
C GLN A 312 -6.51 -31.75 -14.48
N ARG A 313 -5.24 -32.15 -14.60
CA ARG A 313 -4.91 -33.49 -15.08
C ARG A 313 -5.25 -34.49 -13.98
N ILE A 314 -6.12 -35.42 -14.31
CA ILE A 314 -6.34 -36.64 -13.53
C ILE A 314 -5.01 -37.40 -13.55
N ASN A 315 -4.30 -37.39 -12.41
CA ASN A 315 -2.97 -38.00 -12.28
C ASN A 315 -3.01 -39.26 -11.42
N THR A 316 -3.95 -39.33 -10.47
CA THR A 316 -4.17 -40.47 -9.59
C THR A 316 -5.46 -41.20 -9.92
N LEU A 317 -5.60 -42.43 -9.42
CA LEU A 317 -6.84 -43.18 -9.54
C LEU A 317 -7.96 -42.62 -8.62
N ASP A 318 -7.59 -41.91 -7.53
CA ASP A 318 -8.55 -41.21 -6.68
C ASP A 318 -9.12 -39.96 -7.36
N ASP A 319 -8.32 -39.26 -8.17
CA ASP A 319 -8.81 -38.17 -9.03
C ASP A 319 -9.78 -38.74 -10.08
N LEU A 320 -9.48 -39.92 -10.63
CA LEU A 320 -10.36 -40.60 -11.58
C LEU A 320 -11.68 -41.03 -10.92
N ALA A 321 -11.61 -41.56 -9.69
CA ALA A 321 -12.78 -41.97 -8.90
C ALA A 321 -13.71 -40.79 -8.53
N LYS A 322 -13.17 -39.56 -8.47
CA LYS A 322 -13.93 -38.32 -8.27
C LYS A 322 -14.44 -37.71 -9.57
N SER A 323 -13.96 -38.18 -10.72
CA SER A 323 -14.40 -37.73 -12.03
C SER A 323 -15.57 -38.59 -12.53
N ASP A 324 -16.42 -38.03 -13.40
CA ASP A 324 -17.51 -38.77 -14.04
C ASP A 324 -17.04 -39.73 -15.17
N LEU A 325 -15.73 -39.91 -15.35
CA LEU A 325 -15.16 -40.78 -16.39
C LEU A 325 -15.39 -42.25 -16.05
N LYS A 326 -15.83 -43.01 -17.06
CA LYS A 326 -16.08 -44.46 -16.95
C LYS A 326 -15.13 -45.25 -17.83
N PHE A 327 -14.75 -46.44 -17.36
CA PHE A 327 -14.02 -47.41 -18.18
C PHE A 327 -14.99 -48.12 -19.11
N HIS A 328 -14.82 -47.97 -20.42
CA HIS A 328 -15.61 -48.74 -21.39
C HIS A 328 -14.94 -50.09 -21.64
N PHE A 329 -15.72 -51.15 -21.49
CA PHE A 329 -15.35 -52.52 -21.87
C PHE A 329 -16.57 -53.23 -22.44
N ASP A 330 -16.34 -54.13 -23.41
CA ASP A 330 -17.34 -55.11 -23.78
C ASP A 330 -17.48 -56.13 -22.63
N LEU A 331 -18.50 -55.92 -21.78
CA LEU A 331 -18.81 -56.81 -20.65
C LEU A 331 -19.39 -58.17 -21.07
N ASP A 332 -19.87 -58.33 -22.31
CA ASP A 332 -20.34 -59.63 -22.79
C ASP A 332 -19.14 -60.53 -23.12
N SER A 333 -18.10 -59.96 -23.74
CA SER A 333 -16.82 -60.63 -23.97
C SER A 333 -15.95 -60.72 -22.71
N ASN A 334 -15.97 -59.72 -21.83
CA ASN A 334 -15.06 -59.58 -20.68
C ASN A 334 -15.78 -59.24 -19.35
N PRO A 335 -16.71 -60.09 -18.86
CA PRO A 335 -17.54 -59.80 -17.69
C PRO A 335 -16.74 -59.64 -16.38
N HIS A 336 -15.52 -60.16 -16.32
CA HIS A 336 -14.66 -60.12 -15.14
C HIS A 336 -14.23 -58.68 -14.76
N PHE A 337 -14.24 -57.71 -15.69
CA PHE A 337 -13.93 -56.31 -15.37
C PHE A 337 -14.97 -55.66 -14.46
N ALA A 338 -16.24 -56.06 -14.53
CA ALA A 338 -17.28 -55.57 -13.62
C ALA A 338 -16.99 -55.95 -12.15
N ASN A 339 -16.35 -57.11 -11.94
CA ASN A 339 -15.95 -57.62 -10.62
C ASN A 339 -14.56 -57.14 -10.17
N HIS A 340 -13.89 -56.28 -10.94
CA HIS A 340 -12.55 -55.82 -10.63
C HIS A 340 -12.55 -54.90 -9.40
N SER A 341 -11.76 -55.23 -8.37
CA SER A 341 -11.76 -54.57 -7.05
C SER A 341 -11.61 -53.04 -7.09
N VAL A 342 -10.70 -52.54 -7.93
CA VAL A 342 -10.41 -51.10 -8.06
C VAL A 342 -11.37 -50.39 -9.02
N ILE A 343 -11.46 -50.84 -10.28
CA ILE A 343 -12.20 -50.11 -11.34
C ILE A 343 -13.65 -50.54 -11.53
N GLY A 344 -14.10 -51.68 -10.99
CA GLY A 344 -15.36 -52.32 -11.39
C GLY A 344 -16.60 -51.43 -11.24
N LYS A 345 -16.61 -50.58 -10.21
CA LYS A 345 -17.66 -49.56 -9.97
C LYS A 345 -17.69 -48.42 -11.00
N MET A 346 -16.59 -48.24 -11.75
CA MET A 346 -16.41 -47.24 -12.80
C MET A 346 -16.56 -47.85 -14.20
N VAL A 347 -16.78 -49.17 -14.33
CA VAL A 347 -16.94 -49.82 -15.64
C VAL A 347 -18.36 -49.59 -16.19
N ALA A 348 -18.44 -49.28 -17.48
CA ALA A 348 -19.66 -49.26 -18.27
C ALA A 348 -19.52 -50.21 -19.46
N HIS A 349 -20.61 -50.90 -19.82
CA HIS A 349 -20.66 -51.70 -21.04
C HIS A 349 -20.54 -50.77 -22.27
N GLY A 350 -19.62 -51.08 -23.18
CA GLY A 350 -19.43 -50.35 -24.44
C GLY A 350 -18.40 -51.02 -25.34
N SER A 351 -18.36 -50.65 -26.61
CA SER A 351 -17.41 -51.22 -27.57
C SER A 351 -15.97 -50.74 -27.33
N ASP A 352 -15.00 -51.65 -27.36
CA ASP A 352 -13.58 -51.32 -27.27
C ASP A 352 -13.11 -50.50 -28.49
N PRO A 353 -12.61 -49.26 -28.32
CA PRO A 353 -12.15 -48.42 -29.43
C PRO A 353 -10.79 -48.85 -29.99
N TRP A 354 -10.62 -48.73 -31.30
CA TRP A 354 -9.34 -49.05 -31.96
C TRP A 354 -8.20 -48.20 -31.40
N ILE A 355 -6.97 -48.69 -31.51
CA ILE A 355 -5.77 -48.06 -30.90
C ILE A 355 -5.53 -46.59 -31.31
N HIS A 356 -6.10 -46.16 -32.43
CA HIS A 356 -5.97 -44.79 -32.96
C HIS A 356 -7.22 -43.93 -32.74
N ASP A 357 -8.30 -44.49 -32.18
CA ASP A 357 -9.54 -43.77 -31.93
C ASP A 357 -9.45 -42.98 -30.62
N THR A 358 -9.86 -41.72 -30.71
CA THR A 358 -10.01 -40.76 -29.62
C THR A 358 -11.48 -40.66 -29.22
N MET A 359 -11.85 -41.34 -28.13
CA MET A 359 -13.18 -41.22 -27.51
C MET A 359 -13.11 -40.27 -26.31
N PRO A 360 -13.81 -39.11 -26.33
CA PRO A 360 -13.87 -38.21 -25.18
C PRO A 360 -14.71 -38.81 -24.05
N GLY A 361 -14.41 -38.44 -22.81
CA GLY A 361 -15.23 -38.82 -21.65
C GLY A 361 -15.05 -40.26 -21.13
N ILE A 362 -14.09 -41.04 -21.67
CA ILE A 362 -13.83 -42.42 -21.22
C ILE A 362 -12.42 -42.60 -20.64
N ALA A 363 -12.32 -43.53 -19.69
CA ALA A 363 -11.08 -44.13 -19.25
C ALA A 363 -10.89 -45.51 -19.93
N MET A 364 -9.65 -46.01 -19.99
CA MET A 364 -9.32 -47.31 -20.57
C MET A 364 -8.16 -47.97 -19.83
N ILE A 365 -8.15 -49.30 -19.77
CA ILE A 365 -6.95 -50.09 -19.44
C ILE A 365 -6.51 -50.81 -20.70
N TRP A 366 -5.21 -50.77 -20.99
CA TRP A 366 -4.61 -51.43 -22.14
C TRP A 366 -3.29 -52.10 -21.76
N TYR A 367 -2.82 -53.05 -22.59
CA TYR A 367 -1.55 -53.72 -22.40
C TYR A 367 -0.37 -52.71 -22.39
N SER A 368 0.52 -52.84 -21.41
CA SER A 368 1.63 -51.90 -21.14
C SER A 368 2.48 -51.58 -22.38
N ASP A 369 2.79 -52.58 -23.21
CA ASP A 369 3.55 -52.44 -24.45
C ASP A 369 2.92 -51.50 -25.49
N PHE A 370 1.61 -51.29 -25.40
CA PHE A 370 0.83 -50.49 -26.31
C PHE A 370 0.30 -49.19 -25.70
N VAL A 371 0.28 -49.02 -24.37
CA VAL A 371 -0.27 -47.82 -23.72
C VAL A 371 0.51 -46.56 -24.14
N GLU A 372 1.84 -46.61 -24.16
CA GLU A 372 2.66 -45.50 -24.68
C GLU A 372 2.44 -45.27 -26.18
N LEU A 373 2.25 -46.34 -26.96
CA LEU A 373 1.93 -46.22 -28.38
C LEU A 373 0.56 -45.55 -28.59
N ARG A 374 -0.47 -45.93 -27.82
CA ARG A 374 -1.80 -45.31 -27.89
C ARG A 374 -1.75 -43.83 -27.52
N LYS A 375 -0.98 -43.45 -26.49
CA LYS A 375 -0.73 -42.05 -26.10
C LYS A 375 -0.03 -41.23 -27.20
N GLU A 376 0.85 -41.85 -28.01
CA GLU A 376 1.46 -41.22 -29.18
C GLU A 376 0.53 -41.14 -30.40
N LEU A 377 -0.34 -42.14 -30.62
CA LEU A 377 -1.27 -42.21 -31.75
C LEU A 377 -2.52 -41.36 -31.55
N ALA A 378 -3.10 -41.40 -30.34
CA ALA A 378 -4.20 -40.57 -29.90
C ALA A 378 -3.66 -39.21 -29.42
N TYR A 379 -3.14 -38.43 -30.36
CA TYR A 379 -2.70 -37.07 -30.13
C TYR A 379 -3.80 -36.08 -30.57
N ASP A 380 -4.11 -35.13 -29.70
CA ASP A 380 -5.02 -34.01 -29.98
C ASP A 380 -4.22 -32.89 -30.66
N TYR A 381 -4.47 -32.70 -31.94
CA TYR A 381 -3.80 -31.70 -32.79
C TYR A 381 -4.43 -30.30 -32.68
N GLU A 382 -5.61 -30.16 -32.08
CA GLU A 382 -6.22 -28.85 -31.79
C GLU A 382 -5.63 -28.29 -30.50
N ARG A 383 -5.39 -29.16 -29.50
CA ARG A 383 -4.82 -28.79 -28.20
C ARG A 383 -3.32 -29.03 -28.07
N MET A 384 -2.67 -29.54 -29.13
CA MET A 384 -1.23 -29.86 -29.19
C MET A 384 -0.73 -30.70 -28.00
N GLN A 385 -1.53 -31.70 -27.58
CA GLN A 385 -1.19 -32.57 -26.45
C GLN A 385 -1.70 -34.01 -26.67
N PRO A 386 -1.15 -35.03 -25.95
CA PRO A 386 -1.75 -36.36 -25.94
C PRO A 386 -3.20 -36.29 -25.47
N PHE A 387 -4.11 -36.96 -26.19
CA PHE A 387 -5.54 -37.00 -25.88
C PHE A 387 -5.80 -37.78 -24.58
N TYR A 388 -4.97 -38.79 -24.31
CA TYR A 388 -5.03 -39.60 -23.08
C TYR A 388 -3.87 -39.27 -22.13
N VAL A 389 -4.19 -39.14 -20.84
CA VAL A 389 -3.21 -39.06 -19.76
C VAL A 389 -2.92 -40.48 -19.24
N LEU A 390 -1.64 -40.82 -19.09
CA LEU A 390 -1.23 -42.09 -18.51
C LEU A 390 -1.24 -42.01 -16.97
N LEU A 391 -2.14 -42.75 -16.34
CA LEU A 391 -2.12 -42.95 -14.90
C LEU A 391 -1.02 -43.95 -14.50
N GLY A 392 -0.41 -43.75 -13.32
CA GLY A 392 0.59 -44.68 -12.77
C GLY A 392 0.04 -46.04 -12.34
N TYR A 393 -1.25 -46.30 -12.58
CA TYR A 393 -1.92 -47.55 -12.21
C TYR A 393 -1.51 -48.70 -13.11
N ARG A 394 -1.08 -49.81 -12.51
CA ARG A 394 -0.77 -51.07 -13.20
C ARG A 394 -1.42 -52.23 -12.45
N TYR A 395 -2.10 -53.08 -13.20
CA TYR A 395 -2.72 -54.31 -12.71
C TYR A 395 -2.25 -55.47 -13.60
N PHE A 396 -2.05 -56.65 -12.99
CA PHE A 396 -1.72 -57.86 -13.72
C PHE A 396 -3.00 -58.45 -14.33
N TYR A 397 -3.22 -58.19 -15.61
CA TYR A 397 -4.35 -58.72 -16.36
C TYR A 397 -4.12 -60.18 -16.79
N SER A 398 -3.06 -60.41 -17.57
CA SER A 398 -2.67 -61.73 -18.06
C SER A 398 -1.18 -61.75 -18.38
N ASN A 399 -0.64 -62.96 -18.58
CA ASN A 399 0.61 -63.12 -19.30
C ASN A 399 0.41 -62.81 -20.80
N GLU A 400 1.51 -62.63 -21.53
CA GLU A 400 1.50 -62.73 -22.99
C GLU A 400 1.26 -64.20 -23.38
N LEU A 401 0.15 -64.46 -24.08
CA LEU A 401 -0.30 -65.81 -24.41
C LEU A 401 -0.21 -66.04 -25.92
N TYR A 402 0.35 -67.18 -26.30
CA TYR A 402 0.32 -67.70 -27.66
C TYR A 402 -0.75 -68.77 -27.75
N TRP A 403 -1.86 -68.44 -28.43
CA TRP A 403 -2.92 -69.40 -28.70
C TRP A 403 -2.41 -70.47 -29.67
N THR A 404 -2.57 -71.73 -29.30
CA THR A 404 -2.23 -72.90 -30.13
C THR A 404 -3.43 -73.84 -30.17
N ALA A 405 -3.51 -74.70 -31.19
CA ALA A 405 -4.53 -75.74 -31.25
C ALA A 405 -4.40 -76.71 -30.07
N GLU A 406 -5.52 -77.33 -29.66
CA GLU A 406 -5.47 -78.39 -28.64
C GLU A 406 -4.50 -79.49 -29.09
N ARG A 407 -3.64 -79.96 -28.18
CA ARG A 407 -2.64 -81.02 -28.43
C ARG A 407 -1.60 -80.67 -29.51
N PHE A 408 -1.27 -79.38 -29.67
CA PHE A 408 -0.23 -78.93 -30.61
C PHE A 408 1.11 -79.65 -30.37
N ILE A 409 1.51 -80.50 -31.32
CA ILE A 409 2.68 -81.40 -31.19
C ILE A 409 4.02 -80.63 -31.01
N PHE A 410 4.09 -79.38 -31.46
CA PHE A 410 5.28 -78.54 -31.33
C PHE A 410 5.24 -77.60 -30.11
N LEU A 411 4.33 -77.80 -29.15
CA LEU A 411 4.22 -76.93 -27.96
C LEU A 411 5.54 -76.85 -27.17
N LYS A 412 6.20 -77.99 -26.90
CA LYS A 412 7.49 -78.03 -26.19
C LYS A 412 8.62 -77.34 -26.99
N PRO A 413 8.84 -77.64 -28.30
CA PRO A 413 9.75 -76.86 -29.15
C PRO A 413 9.45 -75.35 -29.15
N LEU A 414 8.17 -74.95 -29.27
CA LEU A 414 7.78 -73.54 -29.32
C LEU A 414 8.08 -72.83 -27.99
N GLN A 415 7.82 -73.47 -26.85
CA GLN A 415 8.18 -72.95 -25.53
C GLN A 415 9.69 -72.73 -25.41
N LEU A 416 10.51 -73.71 -25.81
CA LEU A 416 11.97 -73.59 -25.78
C LEU A 416 12.46 -72.46 -26.70
N ILE A 417 11.95 -72.37 -27.93
CA ILE A 417 12.28 -71.29 -28.86
C ILE A 417 11.89 -69.94 -28.28
N HIS A 418 10.68 -69.79 -27.72
CA HIS A 418 10.22 -68.54 -27.13
C HIS A 418 11.11 -68.11 -25.95
N ILE A 419 11.44 -69.03 -25.04
CA ILE A 419 12.38 -68.76 -23.93
C ILE A 419 13.71 -68.24 -24.48
N ARG A 420 14.31 -68.89 -25.49
CA ARG A 420 15.58 -68.43 -26.09
C ARG A 420 15.45 -67.06 -26.78
N LEU A 421 14.32 -66.75 -27.42
CA LEU A 421 14.08 -65.44 -28.04
C LEU A 421 13.89 -64.32 -27.00
N VAL A 422 13.31 -64.63 -25.84
CA VAL A 422 13.17 -63.70 -24.71
C VAL A 422 14.53 -63.50 -24.01
N GLU A 423 15.25 -64.57 -23.68
CA GLU A 423 16.60 -64.53 -23.10
C GLU A 423 17.59 -63.74 -23.97
N ALA A 424 17.49 -63.87 -25.30
CA ALA A 424 18.30 -63.13 -26.26
C ALA A 424 17.83 -61.67 -26.50
N GLY A 425 16.73 -61.22 -25.87
CA GLY A 425 16.17 -59.89 -26.06
C GLY A 425 15.57 -59.63 -27.46
N LEU A 426 15.40 -60.67 -28.29
CA LEU A 426 14.90 -60.55 -29.65
C LEU A 426 13.42 -60.18 -29.70
N ILE A 427 12.62 -60.67 -28.75
CA ILE A 427 11.20 -60.28 -28.60
C ILE A 427 11.08 -58.77 -28.35
N ASP A 428 11.88 -58.21 -27.43
CA ASP A 428 11.87 -56.77 -27.13
C ASP A 428 12.42 -55.91 -28.28
N LEU A 429 13.38 -56.42 -29.04
CA LEU A 429 13.82 -55.78 -30.27
C LEU A 429 12.68 -55.74 -31.29
N TRP A 430 11.98 -56.85 -31.53
CA TRP A 430 10.84 -56.90 -32.45
C TRP A 430 9.67 -56.04 -31.99
N LYS A 431 9.34 -56.01 -30.70
CA LYS A 431 8.34 -55.08 -30.13
C LYS A 431 8.70 -53.61 -30.39
N ARG A 432 9.98 -53.23 -30.22
CA ARG A 432 10.48 -51.88 -30.56
C ARG A 432 10.38 -51.57 -32.05
N VAL A 433 10.81 -52.47 -32.93
CA VAL A 433 10.72 -52.32 -34.39
C VAL A 433 9.26 -52.23 -34.85
N TRP A 434 8.37 -53.06 -34.28
CA TRP A 434 6.94 -53.03 -34.54
C TRP A 434 6.32 -51.71 -34.09
N ARG A 435 6.59 -51.23 -32.87
CA ARG A 435 6.14 -49.90 -32.40
C ARG A 435 6.59 -48.79 -33.34
N ALA A 436 7.86 -48.76 -33.74
CA ALA A 436 8.38 -47.76 -34.67
C ALA A 436 7.68 -47.81 -36.04
N ARG A 437 7.42 -49.02 -36.56
CA ARG A 437 6.66 -49.24 -37.79
C ARG A 437 5.21 -48.74 -37.66
N VAL A 438 4.52 -49.02 -36.55
CA VAL A 438 3.14 -48.55 -36.33
C VAL A 438 3.10 -47.02 -36.24
N ARG A 439 4.01 -46.37 -35.51
CA ARG A 439 4.15 -44.90 -35.51
C ARG A 439 4.29 -44.35 -36.93
N PHE A 440 5.15 -44.96 -37.75
CA PHE A 440 5.36 -44.54 -39.13
C PHE A 440 4.09 -44.66 -39.99
N TRP A 441 3.31 -45.74 -39.86
CA TRP A 441 2.08 -45.93 -40.63
C TRP A 441 0.97 -44.95 -40.23
N TYR A 442 0.74 -44.75 -38.93
CA TYR A 442 -0.39 -43.95 -38.45
C TYR A 442 -0.08 -42.46 -38.34
N ILE A 443 1.10 -42.10 -37.81
CA ILE A 443 1.55 -40.71 -37.72
C ILE A 443 2.14 -40.28 -39.07
N GLY A 444 3.16 -41.00 -39.56
CA GLY A 444 3.97 -40.58 -40.71
C GLY A 444 3.24 -40.50 -42.06
N ARG A 445 2.16 -41.28 -42.28
CA ARG A 445 1.42 -41.27 -43.56
C ARG A 445 0.04 -40.60 -43.54
N ARG A 446 -0.70 -40.68 -42.42
CA ARG A 446 -2.10 -40.18 -42.35
C ARG A 446 -2.24 -38.83 -41.65
N ARG A 447 -1.30 -38.49 -40.77
CA ARG A 447 -1.27 -37.22 -40.05
C ARG A 447 0.18 -36.73 -39.98
N PRO A 448 0.77 -36.28 -41.12
CA PRO A 448 1.97 -35.46 -41.03
C PRO A 448 1.67 -34.39 -39.97
N ARG A 449 2.59 -34.20 -39.01
CA ARG A 449 2.42 -33.14 -38.02
C ARG A 449 2.28 -31.86 -38.83
N MET A 450 1.07 -31.32 -38.85
CA MET A 450 0.74 -30.14 -39.64
C MET A 450 1.74 -29.07 -39.23
N ASP A 451 2.41 -28.46 -40.21
CA ASP A 451 3.65 -27.73 -39.95
C ASP A 451 3.42 -26.71 -38.85
N SER A 452 4.08 -26.91 -37.70
CA SER A 452 3.61 -26.38 -36.40
C SER A 452 3.61 -24.86 -36.35
N ASP A 453 4.34 -24.24 -37.27
CA ASP A 453 4.45 -22.82 -37.52
C ASP A 453 3.14 -22.18 -38.01
N THR A 454 2.12 -22.96 -38.39
CA THR A 454 0.88 -22.46 -39.03
C THR A 454 -0.40 -22.51 -38.16
N ARG A 455 -0.31 -22.85 -36.86
CA ARG A 455 -1.52 -23.08 -36.02
C ARG A 455 -1.51 -22.54 -34.59
N MET A 456 -0.59 -21.64 -34.22
CA MET A 456 -0.67 -20.86 -32.97
C MET A 456 -1.15 -19.43 -33.20
N ASP A 457 -2.17 -19.25 -34.06
CA ASP A 457 -2.88 -17.98 -34.15
C ASP A 457 -3.71 -17.76 -32.89
N LEU A 458 -3.50 -16.62 -32.21
CA LEU A 458 -4.33 -16.19 -31.09
C LEU A 458 -5.78 -16.06 -31.54
N THR A 459 -6.68 -16.86 -30.95
CA THR A 459 -8.11 -16.72 -31.23
C THR A 459 -8.68 -15.52 -30.49
N PHE A 460 -9.78 -14.95 -31.00
CA PHE A 460 -10.49 -13.87 -30.31
C PHE A 460 -10.99 -14.30 -28.91
N GLU A 461 -11.29 -15.60 -28.74
CA GLU A 461 -11.67 -16.20 -27.46
C GLU A 461 -10.53 -16.15 -26.42
N ASP A 462 -9.27 -16.37 -26.83
CA ASP A 462 -8.13 -16.28 -25.91
C ASP A 462 -7.91 -14.86 -25.37
N MET A 463 -8.34 -13.82 -26.11
CA MET A 463 -8.30 -12.43 -25.67
C MET A 463 -9.63 -11.94 -25.06
N GLN A 464 -10.67 -12.78 -24.98
CA GLN A 464 -12.02 -12.36 -24.58
C GLN A 464 -12.04 -11.69 -23.20
N LEU A 465 -11.26 -12.16 -22.23
CA LEU A 465 -11.20 -11.57 -20.89
C LEU A 465 -10.64 -10.14 -20.90
N ALA A 466 -9.69 -9.84 -21.79
CA ALA A 466 -9.14 -8.49 -21.96
C ALA A 466 -10.14 -7.54 -22.63
N TRP A 467 -10.93 -8.04 -23.60
CA TRP A 467 -12.04 -7.28 -24.18
C TRP A 467 -13.17 -7.02 -23.17
N ILE A 468 -13.50 -8.01 -22.33
CA ILE A 468 -14.49 -7.85 -21.25
C ILE A 468 -14.01 -6.84 -20.21
N SER A 469 -12.74 -6.89 -19.79
CA SER A 469 -12.22 -5.93 -18.80
C SER A 469 -12.15 -4.51 -19.35
N LEU A 470 -11.76 -4.33 -20.62
CA LEU A 470 -11.80 -3.04 -21.31
C LEU A 470 -13.23 -2.51 -21.47
N ALA A 471 -14.18 -3.35 -21.89
CA ALA A 471 -15.59 -2.97 -22.00
C ALA A 471 -16.20 -2.60 -20.63
N ALA A 472 -15.93 -3.39 -19.59
CA ALA A 472 -16.38 -3.09 -18.23
C ALA A 472 -15.77 -1.78 -17.69
N GLY A 473 -14.48 -1.53 -17.96
CA GLY A 473 -13.81 -0.27 -17.61
C GLY A 473 -14.44 0.94 -18.30
N LEU A 474 -14.72 0.85 -19.61
CA LEU A 474 -15.37 1.91 -20.38
C LEU A 474 -16.81 2.18 -19.92
N ILE A 475 -17.58 1.13 -19.60
CA ILE A 475 -18.93 1.26 -19.04
C ILE A 475 -18.87 1.95 -17.67
N ALA A 476 -17.96 1.52 -16.79
CA ALA A 476 -17.81 2.12 -15.46
C ALA A 476 -17.39 3.60 -15.53
N SER A 477 -16.44 3.96 -16.42
CA SER A 477 -16.06 5.36 -16.63
C SER A 477 -17.19 6.20 -17.24
N GLY A 478 -17.97 5.62 -18.16
CA GLY A 478 -19.13 6.28 -18.77
C GLY A 478 -20.24 6.57 -17.75
N VAL A 479 -20.51 5.63 -16.84
CA VAL A 479 -21.46 5.82 -15.73
C VAL A 479 -20.98 6.90 -14.77
N LEU A 480 -19.71 6.89 -14.36
CA LEU A 480 -19.13 7.92 -13.50
C LEU A 480 -19.22 9.31 -14.14
N PHE A 481 -18.87 9.42 -15.43
CA PHE A 481 -18.98 10.68 -16.18
C PHE A 481 -20.43 11.17 -16.27
N ALA A 482 -21.40 10.29 -16.52
CA ALA A 482 -22.82 10.67 -16.52
C ALA A 482 -23.29 11.19 -15.15
N VAL A 483 -22.84 10.58 -14.06
CA VAL A 483 -23.13 11.05 -12.69
C VAL A 483 -22.47 12.42 -12.41
N GLU A 484 -21.24 12.64 -12.86
CA GLU A 484 -20.54 13.93 -12.74
C GLU A 484 -21.25 15.04 -13.54
N VAL A 485 -21.72 14.76 -14.75
CA VAL A 485 -22.49 15.71 -15.58
C VAL A 485 -23.85 16.03 -14.94
N VAL A 486 -24.59 15.02 -14.47
CA VAL A 486 -25.90 15.23 -13.82
C VAL A 486 -25.75 16.02 -12.53
N SER A 487 -24.79 15.67 -11.67
CA SER A 487 -24.53 16.41 -10.42
C SER A 487 -24.07 17.85 -10.68
N SER A 488 -23.26 18.08 -11.70
CA SER A 488 -22.86 19.43 -12.12
C SER A 488 -24.04 20.26 -12.62
N CYS A 489 -24.94 19.65 -13.41
CA CYS A 489 -26.16 20.30 -13.90
C CYS A 489 -27.10 20.68 -12.74
N VAL A 490 -27.38 19.75 -11.82
CA VAL A 490 -28.19 20.01 -10.61
C VAL A 490 -27.58 21.12 -9.76
N LYS A 491 -26.25 21.13 -9.58
CA LYS A 491 -25.54 22.17 -8.82
C LYS A 491 -25.67 23.55 -9.48
N SER A 492 -25.61 23.62 -10.81
CA SER A 492 -25.85 24.87 -11.57
C SER A 492 -27.29 25.36 -11.40
N SER A 493 -28.28 24.48 -11.54
CA SER A 493 -29.70 24.83 -11.37
C SER A 493 -30.03 25.33 -9.95
N PHE A 494 -29.38 24.77 -8.93
CA PHE A 494 -29.56 25.20 -7.54
C PHE A 494 -28.98 26.60 -7.30
N ILE A 495 -27.85 26.93 -7.92
CA ILE A 495 -27.23 28.26 -7.84
C ILE A 495 -28.09 29.33 -8.53
N GLU A 496 -28.71 29.03 -9.67
CA GLU A 496 -29.67 29.95 -10.32
C GLU A 496 -30.94 30.17 -9.48
N LEU A 497 -31.45 29.13 -8.81
CA LEU A 497 -32.57 29.28 -7.88
C LEU A 497 -32.21 30.11 -6.64
N GLN A 498 -30.94 30.07 -6.19
CA GLN A 498 -30.45 30.84 -5.05
C GLN A 498 -30.09 32.31 -5.37
N SER A 499 -30.09 32.72 -6.64
CA SER A 499 -29.84 34.13 -7.03
C SER A 499 -31.13 34.91 -7.35
N VAL A 500 -32.28 34.23 -7.36
CA VAL A 500 -33.62 34.80 -7.64
C VAL A 500 -34.42 35.08 -6.34
N TYR A 501 -33.96 34.55 -5.20
CA TYR A 501 -34.49 34.79 -3.86
C TYR A 501 -33.49 35.57 -2.99
#